data_AF-A0A7S1J0H2-F1
#
_entry.id   AF-A0A7S1J0H2-F1
#
_cell.length_a   1.000
_cell.length_b   1.000
_cell.length_c   1.000
_cell.angle_alpha   90.00
_cell.angle_beta   90.00
_cell.angle_gamma   90.00
#
_symmetry.space_group_name_H-M   'P 1'
#
loop_
_entity.id
_entity.type
_entity.pdbx_description
1 polymer ?
#
loop_
_entity_poly.entity_id
_entity_poly.type
_entity_poly.pdbx_seq_one_letter_code
_entity_poly.pdbx_strand_id
1 'polypeptide(L)'
;LLRGVDFPFVVIDEAAQIMEPACLIPMVKGSRQVVLVGDQCQLPATVMSPAAQKKGLDISLLERLLTLGMEVHMLDTQYRMHPLIAHFPSWRFYRAELQTGVPAVERGHAYGDLQHPLSFVNVQSEEQAAGKSKVNRAEAMCVAGLVQRLGLSPEDVGIITPYAAQEGGI
;
A
#
# COMPACT_ATOMS: atom_id res chain seq x y z
N LEU A 1 31.31 0.59 1.07
CA LEU A 1 30.95 0.42 2.49
C LEU A 1 30.75 -1.05 2.89
N LEU A 2 30.04 -1.90 2.13
CA LEU A 2 29.82 -3.33 2.50
C LEU A 2 30.58 -4.35 1.62
N ARG A 3 31.76 -4.01 1.09
CA ARG A 3 32.57 -4.96 0.29
C ARG A 3 33.34 -5.89 1.23
N GLY A 4 33.31 -7.20 0.96
CA GLY A 4 33.98 -8.22 1.77
C GLY A 4 33.26 -8.61 3.07
N VAL A 5 32.02 -8.18 3.25
CA VAL A 5 31.17 -8.59 4.37
C VAL A 5 30.13 -9.59 3.85
N ASP A 6 30.04 -10.73 4.52
CA ASP A 6 29.02 -11.74 4.27
C ASP A 6 27.83 -11.55 5.21
N PHE A 7 26.63 -11.76 4.67
CA PHE A 7 25.36 -11.71 5.37
C PHE A 7 24.69 -13.09 5.27
N PRO A 8 25.00 -14.03 6.19
CA PRO A 8 24.46 -15.39 6.13
C PRO A 8 22.93 -15.43 6.29
N PHE A 9 22.35 -14.40 6.91
CA PHE A 9 20.91 -14.22 7.08
C PHE A 9 20.49 -12.90 6.44
N VAL A 10 19.50 -12.95 5.56
CA VAL A 10 18.97 -11.78 4.86
C VAL A 10 17.46 -11.74 5.06
N VAL A 11 16.95 -10.60 5.52
CA VAL A 11 15.51 -10.33 5.57
C VAL A 11 15.23 -9.16 4.63
N ILE A 12 14.25 -9.34 3.75
CA ILE A 12 13.84 -8.32 2.79
C ILE A 12 12.35 -8.06 3.03
N ASP A 13 12.06 -6.88 3.54
CA ASP A 13 10.69 -6.40 3.73
C ASP A 13 10.20 -5.67 2.47
N GLU A 14 8.88 -5.61 2.27
CA GLU A 14 8.23 -5.09 1.07
C GLU A 14 8.77 -5.73 -0.23
N ALA A 15 9.07 -7.03 -0.20
CA ALA A 15 9.71 -7.76 -1.29
C ALA A 15 8.87 -7.82 -2.59
N ALA A 16 7.55 -7.58 -2.50
CA ALA A 16 6.67 -7.45 -3.66
C ALA A 16 6.91 -6.13 -4.44
N GLN A 17 7.39 -5.09 -3.76
CA GLN A 17 7.58 -3.75 -4.34
C GLN A 17 8.95 -3.56 -5.00
N ILE A 18 9.82 -4.56 -4.98
CA ILE A 18 11.18 -4.48 -5.52
C ILE A 18 11.36 -5.37 -6.75
N MET A 19 12.10 -4.87 -7.73
CA MET A 19 12.47 -5.66 -8.89
C MET A 19 13.34 -6.84 -8.45
N GLU A 20 13.14 -8.01 -9.06
CA GLU A 20 13.92 -9.21 -8.74
C GLU A 20 15.45 -8.98 -8.73
N PRO A 21 16.08 -8.29 -9.70
CA PRO A 21 17.52 -8.03 -9.67
C PRO A 21 17.97 -7.24 -8.44
N ALA A 22 17.12 -6.33 -7.92
CA ALA A 22 17.43 -5.57 -6.71
C ALA A 22 17.37 -6.48 -5.47
N CYS A 23 16.41 -7.40 -5.42
CA CYS A 23 16.27 -8.41 -4.38
C CYS A 23 17.53 -9.31 -4.27
N LEU A 24 18.20 -9.58 -5.39
CA LEU A 24 19.41 -10.41 -5.43
C LEU A 24 20.65 -9.73 -4.82
N ILE A 25 20.71 -8.39 -4.76
CA ILE A 25 21.88 -7.64 -4.27
C ILE A 25 22.34 -8.07 -2.87
N PRO A 26 21.46 -8.13 -1.85
CA PRO A 26 21.85 -8.66 -0.54
C PRO A 26 22.03 -10.18 -0.53
N MET A 27 21.30 -10.93 -1.36
CA MET A 27 21.35 -12.40 -1.38
C MET A 27 22.71 -12.95 -1.84
N VAL A 28 23.38 -12.26 -2.79
CA VAL A 28 24.70 -12.68 -3.30
C VAL A 28 25.86 -12.40 -2.34
N LYS A 29 25.58 -11.87 -1.14
CA LYS A 29 26.60 -11.59 -0.10
C LYS A 29 26.79 -12.79 0.84
N GLY A 30 26.96 -14.00 0.29
CA GLY A 30 27.17 -15.19 1.12
C GLY A 30 25.95 -15.62 1.94
N SER A 31 24.73 -15.27 1.51
CA SER A 31 23.52 -15.66 2.22
C SER A 31 23.32 -17.17 2.23
N ARG A 32 22.89 -17.69 3.38
CA ARG A 32 22.53 -19.10 3.62
C ARG A 32 21.05 -19.26 3.90
N GLN A 33 20.43 -18.21 4.43
CA GLN A 33 19.00 -18.14 4.70
C GLN A 33 18.47 -16.76 4.30
N VAL A 34 17.36 -16.77 3.57
CA VAL A 34 16.69 -15.57 3.09
C VAL A 34 15.22 -15.63 3.51
N VAL A 35 14.72 -14.55 4.08
CA VAL A 35 13.30 -14.35 4.39
C VAL A 35 12.80 -13.20 3.54
N LEU A 36 11.80 -13.46 2.71
CA LEU A 36 11.10 -12.46 1.93
C LEU A 36 9.77 -12.18 2.62
N VAL A 37 9.54 -10.93 2.99
CA VAL A 37 8.28 -10.44 3.55
C VAL A 37 7.70 -9.46 2.56
N GLY A 38 6.42 -9.62 2.24
CA GLY A 38 5.74 -8.77 1.27
C GLY A 38 4.36 -9.33 0.93
N ASP A 39 3.65 -8.61 0.08
CA ASP A 39 2.28 -8.91 -0.27
C ASP A 39 2.05 -8.71 -1.77
N GLN A 40 1.85 -9.81 -2.50
CA GLN A 40 1.61 -9.80 -3.94
C GLN A 40 0.28 -9.16 -4.34
N CYS A 41 -0.62 -8.89 -3.39
CA CYS A 41 -1.87 -8.19 -3.64
C CYS A 41 -1.75 -6.66 -3.50
N GLN A 42 -0.59 -6.15 -3.07
CA GLN A 42 -0.29 -4.72 -2.96
C GLN A 42 0.45 -4.19 -4.20
N LEU A 43 1.17 -3.07 -4.07
CA LEU A 43 1.87 -2.43 -5.19
C LEU A 43 2.97 -3.35 -5.73
N PRO A 44 3.08 -3.54 -7.06
CA PRO A 44 4.17 -4.29 -7.66
C PRO A 44 5.44 -3.43 -7.77
N ALA A 45 6.52 -4.03 -8.26
CA ALA A 45 7.76 -3.30 -8.50
C ALA A 45 7.58 -2.16 -9.52
N THR A 46 8.05 -0.96 -9.15
CA THR A 46 7.95 0.21 -10.03
C THR A 46 8.97 0.15 -11.16
N VAL A 47 8.50 -0.02 -12.39
CA VAL A 47 9.34 -0.07 -13.60
C VAL A 47 8.89 1.00 -14.60
N MET A 48 9.75 1.98 -14.87
CA MET A 48 9.40 3.11 -15.73
C MET A 48 9.35 2.77 -17.23
N SER A 49 10.01 1.70 -17.66
CA SER A 49 10.08 1.30 -19.07
C SER A 49 8.97 0.32 -19.43
N PRO A 50 8.01 0.68 -20.29
CA PRO A 50 6.94 -0.22 -20.70
C PRO A 50 7.47 -1.48 -21.39
N ALA A 51 8.57 -1.36 -22.13
CA ALA A 51 9.22 -2.50 -22.78
C ALA A 51 9.82 -3.48 -21.77
N ALA A 52 10.30 -3.00 -20.61
CA ALA A 52 10.84 -3.83 -19.55
C ALA A 52 9.73 -4.47 -18.71
N GLN A 53 8.65 -3.73 -18.39
CA GLN A 53 7.43 -4.28 -17.79
C GLN A 53 6.85 -5.41 -18.63
N LYS A 54 6.70 -5.21 -19.94
CA LYS A 54 6.21 -6.27 -20.84
C LYS A 54 7.10 -7.52 -20.85
N LYS A 55 8.36 -7.38 -20.47
CA LYS A 55 9.32 -8.49 -20.32
C LYS A 55 9.40 -9.05 -18.89
N GLY A 56 8.54 -8.57 -17.99
CA GLY A 56 8.40 -9.08 -16.62
C GLY A 56 9.33 -8.48 -15.59
N LEU A 57 9.95 -7.31 -15.84
CA LEU A 57 10.83 -6.68 -14.84
C LEU A 57 10.06 -6.17 -13.61
N ASP A 58 8.76 -5.97 -13.73
CA ASP A 58 7.82 -5.61 -12.67
C ASP A 58 7.38 -6.80 -11.82
N ILE A 59 7.71 -8.04 -12.22
CA ILE A 59 7.47 -9.23 -11.43
C ILE A 59 8.57 -9.31 -10.36
N SER A 60 8.16 -9.25 -9.09
CA SER A 60 9.07 -9.38 -7.97
C SER A 60 9.58 -10.82 -7.80
N LEU A 61 10.69 -10.99 -7.05
CA LEU A 61 11.17 -12.33 -6.71
C LEU A 61 10.12 -13.11 -5.91
N LEU A 62 9.41 -12.43 -5.00
CA LEU A 62 8.36 -13.01 -4.18
C LEU A 62 7.22 -13.57 -5.07
N GLU A 63 6.69 -12.75 -5.99
CA GLU A 63 5.66 -13.16 -6.94
C GLU A 63 6.09 -14.33 -7.82
N ARG A 64 7.34 -14.32 -8.29
CA ARG A 64 7.86 -15.41 -9.11
C ARG A 64 7.92 -16.72 -8.31
N LEU A 65 8.40 -16.69 -7.07
CA LEU A 65 8.49 -17.88 -6.22
C LEU A 65 7.09 -18.42 -5.86
N LEU A 66 6.14 -17.54 -5.58
CA LEU A 66 4.73 -17.89 -5.40
C LEU A 66 4.16 -18.62 -6.63
N THR A 67 4.42 -18.09 -7.83
CA THR A 67 3.96 -18.68 -9.09
C THR A 67 4.58 -20.06 -9.35
N LEU A 68 5.80 -20.29 -8.86
CA LEU A 68 6.48 -21.58 -8.94
C LEU A 68 6.01 -22.59 -7.87
N GLY A 69 5.04 -22.22 -7.04
CA GLY A 69 4.46 -23.11 -6.02
C GLY A 69 5.23 -23.14 -4.71
N MET A 70 6.08 -22.14 -4.43
CA MET A 70 6.68 -22.00 -3.12
C MET A 70 5.58 -21.76 -2.07
N GLU A 71 5.57 -22.57 -1.02
CA GLU A 71 4.67 -22.35 0.10
C GLU A 71 4.99 -21.03 0.78
N VAL A 72 3.94 -20.26 1.06
CA VAL A 72 4.03 -19.02 1.82
C VAL A 72 3.18 -19.09 3.06
N HIS A 73 3.66 -18.43 4.10
CA HIS A 73 2.92 -18.28 5.33
C HIS A 73 2.21 -16.92 5.32
N MET A 74 0.90 -16.92 5.09
CA MET A 74 0.09 -15.70 5.23
C MET A 74 -0.07 -15.37 6.71
N LEU A 75 0.21 -14.13 7.09
CA LEU A 75 -0.23 -13.58 8.37
C LEU A 75 -1.69 -13.14 8.20
N ASP A 76 -2.61 -13.94 8.72
CA ASP A 76 -4.03 -13.85 8.41
C ASP A 76 -4.83 -12.91 9.33
N THR A 77 -4.21 -12.31 10.34
CA THR A 77 -4.89 -11.46 11.32
C THR A 77 -4.39 -10.01 11.26
N GLN A 78 -5.28 -9.07 10.90
CA GLN A 78 -4.98 -7.64 10.87
C GLN A 78 -5.33 -6.97 12.21
N TYR A 79 -4.47 -6.03 12.62
CA TYR A 79 -4.62 -5.25 13.86
C TYR A 79 -4.66 -3.73 13.60
N ARG A 80 -4.72 -3.27 12.35
CA ARG A 80 -4.63 -1.85 12.01
C ARG A 80 -6.00 -1.19 11.93
N MET A 81 -6.89 -1.73 11.11
CA MET A 81 -8.11 -1.05 10.65
C MET A 81 -9.35 -1.48 11.43
N HIS A 82 -10.35 -0.60 11.49
CA HIS A 82 -11.70 -0.95 11.96
C HIS A 82 -12.29 -2.11 11.11
N PRO A 83 -13.04 -3.07 11.69
CA PRO A 83 -13.60 -4.23 10.96
C PRO A 83 -14.35 -3.87 9.67
N LEU A 84 -15.12 -2.77 9.71
CA LEU A 84 -15.84 -2.24 8.53
C LEU A 84 -14.91 -1.87 7.36
N ILE A 85 -13.75 -1.29 7.64
CA ILE A 85 -12.75 -0.95 6.61
C ILE A 85 -12.07 -2.23 6.10
N ALA A 86 -11.71 -3.15 7.00
CA ALA A 86 -11.02 -4.40 6.67
C ALA A 86 -11.85 -5.37 5.82
N HIS A 87 -13.18 -5.29 5.91
CA HIS A 87 -14.10 -6.20 5.22
C HIS A 87 -13.89 -6.22 3.70
N PHE A 88 -13.86 -5.06 3.04
CA PHE A 88 -13.76 -5.01 1.58
C PHE A 88 -12.40 -5.54 1.07
N PRO A 89 -11.23 -5.10 1.58
CA PRO A 89 -9.95 -5.66 1.16
C PRO A 89 -9.83 -7.17 1.42
N SER A 90 -10.29 -7.65 2.58
CA SER A 90 -10.29 -9.07 2.93
C SER A 90 -11.06 -9.90 1.89
N TRP A 91 -12.30 -9.52 1.61
CA TRP A 91 -13.14 -10.20 0.62
C TRP A 91 -12.56 -10.10 -0.80
N ARG A 92 -12.08 -8.91 -1.21
CA ARG A 92 -11.70 -8.63 -2.59
C ARG A 92 -10.35 -9.21 -2.99
N PHE A 93 -9.37 -9.21 -2.08
CA PHE A 93 -7.97 -9.54 -2.39
C PHE A 93 -7.50 -10.80 -1.68
N TYR A 94 -8.06 -11.12 -0.52
CA TYR A 94 -7.58 -12.20 0.35
C TYR A 94 -8.61 -13.31 0.58
N ARG A 95 -9.57 -13.49 -0.33
CA ARG A 95 -10.58 -14.58 -0.28
C ARG A 95 -11.37 -14.65 1.04
N ALA A 96 -11.51 -13.51 1.72
CA ALA A 96 -12.09 -13.40 3.06
C ALA A 96 -11.32 -14.17 4.17
N GLU A 97 -10.06 -14.51 3.94
CA GLU A 97 -9.18 -15.17 4.91
C GLU A 97 -8.52 -14.18 5.88
N LEU A 98 -8.46 -12.88 5.55
CA LEU A 98 -7.92 -11.85 6.44
C LEU A 98 -8.91 -11.54 7.58
N GLN A 99 -8.59 -12.04 8.77
CA GLN A 99 -9.31 -11.86 10.03
C GLN A 99 -8.98 -10.51 10.68
N THR A 100 -9.87 -10.05 11.55
CA THR A 100 -9.67 -8.81 12.32
C THR A 100 -9.46 -9.14 13.79
N GLY A 101 -8.27 -8.86 14.29
CA GLY A 101 -7.87 -9.09 15.68
C GLY A 101 -8.21 -7.96 16.65
N VAL A 102 -8.89 -6.90 16.17
CA VAL A 102 -9.23 -5.70 16.96
C VAL A 102 -10.73 -5.43 16.91
N PRO A 103 -11.41 -5.27 18.05
CA PRO A 103 -12.84 -5.01 18.07
C PRO A 103 -13.14 -3.59 17.57
N ALA A 104 -14.34 -3.39 16.99
CA ALA A 104 -14.79 -2.10 16.48
C ALA A 104 -14.66 -0.96 17.51
N VAL A 105 -14.99 -1.24 18.78
CA VAL A 105 -14.91 -0.28 19.88
C VAL A 105 -13.51 0.29 20.11
N GLU A 106 -12.45 -0.47 19.82
CA GLU A 106 -11.05 -0.02 19.96
C GLU A 106 -10.55 0.80 18.77
N ARG A 107 -11.32 0.89 17.68
CA ARG A 107 -10.98 1.70 16.50
C ARG A 107 -11.86 2.95 16.34
N GLY A 108 -12.68 3.22 17.37
CA GLY A 108 -13.56 4.37 17.40
C GLY A 108 -14.78 4.22 16.50
N HIS A 109 -15.67 5.20 16.61
CA HIS A 109 -16.83 5.35 15.74
C HIS A 109 -16.50 6.33 14.60
N ALA A 110 -17.53 6.90 13.99
CA ALA A 110 -17.35 7.95 13.01
C ALA A 110 -16.77 9.23 13.65
N TYR A 111 -15.98 9.97 12.88
CA TYR A 111 -15.37 11.23 13.31
C TYR A 111 -16.21 12.43 12.85
N GLY A 112 -16.34 13.43 13.72
CA GLY A 112 -17.11 14.65 13.43
C GLY A 112 -18.55 14.34 13.00
N ASP A 113 -18.96 14.91 11.87
CA ASP A 113 -20.32 14.78 11.32
C ASP A 113 -20.54 13.50 10.50
N LEU A 114 -19.53 12.63 10.40
CA LEU A 114 -19.67 11.38 9.64
C LEU A 114 -20.57 10.39 10.40
N GLN A 115 -21.33 9.58 9.66
CA GLN A 115 -22.19 8.54 10.25
C GLN A 115 -21.45 7.22 10.48
N HIS A 116 -20.40 6.97 9.69
CA HIS A 116 -19.64 5.72 9.71
C HIS A 116 -18.13 5.99 9.61
N PRO A 117 -17.28 5.12 10.18
CA PRO A 117 -15.81 5.23 10.08
C PRO A 117 -15.28 5.01 8.66
N LEU A 118 -16.15 4.61 7.73
CA LEU A 118 -15.91 4.58 6.29
C LEU A 118 -17.08 5.28 5.59
N SER A 119 -16.78 6.36 4.86
CA SER A 119 -17.79 7.16 4.14
C SER A 119 -17.29 7.51 2.74
N PHE A 120 -18.15 7.42 1.73
CA PHE A 120 -17.89 7.94 0.39
C PHE A 120 -18.61 9.27 0.21
N VAL A 121 -17.84 10.34 0.04
CA VAL A 121 -18.37 11.69 -0.18
C VAL A 121 -18.37 11.99 -1.67
N ASN A 122 -19.56 12.06 -2.28
CA ASN A 122 -19.71 12.40 -3.68
C ASN A 122 -19.53 13.91 -3.89
N VAL A 123 -18.49 14.31 -4.63
CA VAL A 123 -18.26 15.70 -5.03
C VAL A 123 -18.51 15.81 -6.53
N GLN A 124 -19.61 16.48 -6.91
CA GLN A 124 -19.94 16.68 -8.32
C GLN A 124 -19.10 17.83 -8.89
N SER A 125 -18.00 17.49 -9.56
CA SER A 125 -17.12 18.44 -10.23
C SER A 125 -16.34 17.77 -11.36
N GLU A 126 -15.69 18.59 -12.18
CA GLU A 126 -14.82 18.13 -13.27
C GLU A 126 -13.35 18.30 -12.88
N GLU A 127 -12.53 17.33 -13.29
CA GLU A 127 -11.07 17.40 -13.18
C GLU A 127 -10.47 18.32 -14.26
N GLN A 128 -9.32 18.89 -13.96
CA GLN A 128 -8.55 19.75 -14.86
C GLN A 128 -7.16 19.16 -15.10
N ALA A 129 -6.66 19.32 -16.32
CA ALA A 129 -5.30 18.91 -16.67
C ALA A 129 -4.26 19.87 -16.07
N ALA A 130 -3.20 19.32 -15.49
CA ALA A 130 -2.07 20.05 -14.93
C ALA A 130 -0.76 19.39 -15.40
N GLY A 131 -0.31 19.75 -16.61
CA GLY A 131 0.84 19.11 -17.26
C GLY A 131 0.58 17.63 -17.54
N LYS A 132 1.38 16.73 -16.94
CA LYS A 132 1.21 15.27 -17.03
C LYS A 132 0.36 14.69 -15.88
N SER A 133 -0.25 15.55 -15.07
CA SER A 133 -1.05 15.20 -13.90
C SER A 133 -2.45 15.81 -14.02
N LYS A 134 -3.30 15.57 -13.03
CA LYS A 134 -4.65 16.11 -12.93
C LYS A 134 -4.91 16.76 -11.58
N VAL A 135 -5.87 17.68 -11.52
CA VAL A 135 -6.32 18.36 -10.30
C VAL A 135 -7.84 18.53 -10.31
N ASN A 136 -8.49 18.31 -9.17
CA ASN A 136 -9.89 18.62 -8.92
C ASN A 136 -9.97 19.55 -7.71
N ARG A 137 -10.17 20.85 -7.97
CA ARG A 137 -10.21 21.90 -6.93
C ARG A 137 -11.40 21.76 -5.99
N ALA A 138 -12.55 21.32 -6.50
CA ALA A 138 -13.73 21.14 -5.67
C ALA A 138 -13.54 19.98 -4.67
N GLU A 139 -12.92 18.88 -5.11
CA GLU A 139 -12.52 17.79 -4.21
C GLU A 139 -11.51 18.27 -3.18
N ALA A 140 -10.48 19.02 -3.59
CA ALA A 140 -9.47 19.54 -2.65
C ALA A 140 -10.09 20.42 -1.55
N MET A 141 -10.96 21.36 -1.93
CA MET A 141 -11.70 22.20 -0.96
C MET A 141 -12.62 21.36 -0.06
N CYS A 142 -13.26 20.32 -0.60
CA CYS A 142 -14.12 19.43 0.18
C CYS A 142 -13.29 18.68 1.23
N VAL A 143 -12.13 18.14 0.85
CA VAL A 143 -11.19 17.45 1.75
C VAL A 143 -10.69 18.39 2.84
N ALA A 144 -10.21 19.58 2.48
CA ALA A 144 -9.74 20.57 3.45
C ALA A 144 -10.84 20.95 4.46
N GLY A 145 -12.05 21.21 3.98
CA GLY A 145 -13.20 21.51 4.83
C GLY A 145 -13.63 20.32 5.71
N LEU A 146 -13.48 19.08 5.22
CA LEU A 146 -13.75 17.88 6.02
C LEU A 146 -12.72 17.76 7.14
N VAL A 147 -11.42 17.81 6.83
CA VAL A 147 -10.34 17.72 7.82
C VAL A 147 -10.50 18.76 8.93
N GLN A 148 -10.83 20.00 8.57
CA GLN A 148 -11.09 21.07 9.54
C GLN A 148 -12.27 20.75 10.48
N ARG A 149 -13.34 20.14 9.95
CA ARG A 149 -14.53 19.76 10.76
C ARG A 149 -14.30 18.51 11.61
N LEU A 150 -13.42 17.60 11.19
CA LEU A 150 -13.12 16.39 11.97
C LEU A 150 -12.41 16.72 13.28
N GLY A 151 -11.75 17.87 13.38
CA GLY A 151 -11.10 18.33 14.61
C GLY A 151 -9.97 17.42 15.10
N LEU A 152 -9.40 16.62 14.20
CA LEU A 152 -8.29 15.72 14.48
C LEU A 152 -6.97 16.46 14.44
N SER A 153 -5.99 15.95 15.18
CA SER A 153 -4.64 16.47 15.12
C SER A 153 -4.02 16.16 13.74
N PRO A 154 -3.22 17.07 13.17
CA PRO A 154 -2.61 16.85 11.84
C PRO A 154 -1.82 15.54 11.73
N GLU A 155 -1.16 15.10 12.81
CA GLU A 155 -0.43 13.84 12.89
C GLU A 155 -1.31 12.58 12.76
N ASP A 156 -2.61 12.70 13.02
CA ASP A 156 -3.58 11.60 12.92
C ASP A 156 -4.26 11.54 11.53
N VAL A 157 -3.92 12.46 10.62
CA VAL A 157 -4.58 12.61 9.31
C VAL A 157 -3.60 12.35 8.17
N GLY A 158 -3.92 11.36 7.34
CA GLY A 158 -3.24 11.12 6.06
C GLY A 158 -4.17 11.43 4.89
N ILE A 159 -3.70 12.21 3.91
CA ILE A 159 -4.41 12.48 2.67
C ILE A 159 -3.63 11.83 1.52
N ILE A 160 -4.30 10.97 0.74
CA ILE A 160 -3.67 10.20 -0.34
C ILE A 160 -4.38 10.54 -1.65
N THR A 161 -3.61 10.85 -2.68
CA THR A 161 -4.10 11.09 -4.04
C THR A 161 -3.17 10.45 -5.07
N PRO A 162 -3.69 9.88 -6.16
CA PRO A 162 -2.86 9.28 -7.21
C PRO A 162 -2.16 10.32 -8.12
N TYR A 163 -2.51 11.61 -8.00
CA TYR A 163 -2.02 12.67 -8.87
C TYR A 163 -1.14 13.68 -8.11
N ALA A 164 0.12 13.83 -8.51
CA ALA A 164 1.07 14.76 -7.90
C ALA A 164 0.60 16.23 -7.92
N ALA A 165 -0.12 16.65 -8.98
CA ALA A 165 -0.68 18.01 -9.03
C ALA A 165 -1.87 18.21 -8.08
N GLN A 166 -2.59 17.15 -7.70
CA GLN A 166 -3.64 17.22 -6.70
C GLN A 166 -3.04 17.35 -5.30
N GLU A 167 -1.91 16.70 -5.03
CA GLU A 167 -1.19 16.81 -3.75
C GLU A 167 -0.82 18.26 -3.44
N GLY A 168 -0.24 18.99 -4.41
CA GLY A 168 0.08 20.41 -4.23
C GLY A 168 -1.12 21.35 -4.21
N GLY A 169 -2.33 20.83 -4.47
CA GLY A 169 -3.59 21.59 -4.48
C GLY A 169 -4.46 21.39 -3.23
N ILE A 170 -4.11 20.44 -2.37
CA ILE A 170 -4.75 20.16 -1.08
C ILE A 170 -3.97 20.90 0.02
#